data_AF-A0A091V3I0-F1
#
_entry.id   AF-A0A091V3I0-F1
#
_cell.length_a   1.000
_cell.length_b   1.000
_cell.length_c   1.000
_cell.angle_alpha   90.00
_cell.angle_beta   90.00
_cell.angle_gamma   90.00
#
_symmetry.space_group_name_H-M   'P 1'
#
loop_
_entity.id
_entity.type
_entity.pdbx_description
1 polymer ?
#
loop_
_entity_poly.entity_id
_entity_poly.type
_entity_poly.pdbx_seq_one_letter_code
_entity_poly.pdbx_strand_id
1 'polypeptide(L)'
;IPIVPLPGVDDSYPPQKKSFMMLKYMHDHYLDKYEWFMRADDDVYIKGDKLENFLRSLNSSEPLFLGQTGLGTTEEMGKLALEPGENFCMGGPGVIMSREVLRRMVPHIGECLREMYTTHEDVEVGRCVRRFAGVQCVWSYEVR
;
A
#
# COMPACT_ATOMS: atom_id res chain seq x y z
N ILE A 1 -20.90 9.61 -1.85
CA ILE A 1 -19.76 9.25 -0.96
C ILE A 1 -18.99 10.55 -0.71
N PRO A 2 -18.60 10.90 0.53
CA PRO A 2 -17.91 12.16 0.75
C PRO A 2 -16.51 12.09 0.10
N ILE A 3 -16.22 13.07 -0.75
CA ILE A 3 -14.87 13.30 -1.28
C ILE A 3 -14.05 13.91 -0.15
N VAL A 4 -12.86 13.36 0.10
CA VAL A 4 -11.93 13.87 1.11
C VAL A 4 -10.84 14.69 0.42
N PRO A 5 -10.84 16.03 0.56
CA PRO A 5 -9.71 16.82 0.09
C PRO A 5 -8.52 16.65 1.03
N LEU A 6 -7.34 16.37 0.47
CA LEU A 6 -6.09 16.28 1.22
C LEU A 6 -5.33 17.62 1.10
N PRO A 7 -5.12 18.37 2.20
CA PRO A 7 -4.48 19.67 2.14
C PRO A 7 -3.08 19.61 1.50
N GLY A 8 -2.85 20.44 0.48
CA GLY A 8 -1.56 20.52 -0.21
C GLY A 8 -1.23 19.32 -1.10
N VAL A 9 -2.23 18.51 -1.47
CA VAL A 9 -2.14 17.40 -2.42
C VAL A 9 -3.05 17.70 -3.61
N ASP A 10 -2.54 17.51 -4.81
CA ASP A 10 -3.27 17.65 -6.07
C ASP A 10 -3.19 16.36 -6.90
N ASP A 11 -3.68 16.42 -8.14
CA ASP A 11 -3.68 15.30 -9.09
C ASP A 11 -2.40 15.25 -9.96
N SER A 12 -1.31 15.89 -9.52
CA SER A 12 -0.04 15.86 -10.25
C SER A 12 0.52 14.44 -10.34
N TYR A 13 1.00 14.09 -11.53
CA TYR A 13 1.74 12.85 -11.74
C TYR A 13 3.25 13.07 -11.52
N PRO A 14 3.98 12.16 -10.86
CA PRO A 14 3.51 10.87 -10.31
C PRO A 14 2.74 10.98 -8.98
N PRO A 15 1.77 10.08 -8.71
CA PRO A 15 0.81 10.24 -7.61
C PRO A 15 1.36 9.78 -6.25
N GLN A 16 2.69 9.67 -6.03
CA GLN A 16 3.21 9.09 -4.79
C GLN A 16 2.78 9.89 -3.56
N LYS A 17 2.86 11.23 -3.65
CA LYS A 17 2.41 12.12 -2.58
C LYS A 17 0.92 11.92 -2.27
N LYS A 18 0.10 11.73 -3.31
CA LYS A 18 -1.34 11.50 -3.15
C LYS A 18 -1.60 10.22 -2.37
N SER A 19 -0.94 9.12 -2.73
CA SER A 19 -1.11 7.85 -2.03
C SER A 19 -0.60 7.85 -0.59
N PHE A 20 0.58 8.40 -0.34
CA PHE A 20 1.10 8.52 1.02
C PHE A 20 0.19 9.38 1.90
N MET A 21 -0.28 10.52 1.39
CA MET A 21 -1.16 11.40 2.16
C MET A 21 -2.56 10.80 2.36
N MET A 22 -3.04 9.99 1.40
CA MET A 22 -4.27 9.21 1.56
C MET A 22 -4.12 8.15 2.67
N LEU A 23 -3.00 7.42 2.72
CA LEU A 23 -2.71 6.45 3.79
C LEU A 23 -2.57 7.12 5.15
N LYS A 24 -1.90 8.28 5.19
CA LYS A 24 -1.82 9.12 6.39
C LYS A 24 -3.21 9.52 6.89
N TYR A 25 -4.09 9.97 6.00
CA TYR A 25 -5.46 10.34 6.36
C TYR A 25 -6.24 9.15 6.91
N MET A 26 -6.16 7.98 6.24
CA MET A 26 -6.81 6.76 6.72
C MET A 26 -6.35 6.39 8.14
N HIS A 27 -5.04 6.44 8.38
CA HIS A 27 -4.46 6.19 9.70
C HIS A 27 -4.95 7.22 10.75
N ASP A 28 -4.74 8.51 10.50
CA ASP A 28 -5.00 9.56 11.50
C ASP A 28 -6.47 9.63 11.94
N HIS A 29 -7.40 9.21 11.08
CA HIS A 29 -8.84 9.33 11.34
C HIS A 29 -9.55 8.00 11.67
N TYR A 30 -8.98 6.86 11.24
CA TYR A 30 -9.67 5.58 11.25
C TYR A 30 -8.84 4.37 11.70
N LEU A 31 -7.57 4.53 12.08
CA LEU A 31 -6.73 3.41 12.51
C LEU A 31 -7.40 2.56 13.62
N ASP A 32 -8.01 3.22 14.61
CA ASP A 32 -8.66 2.56 15.74
C ASP A 32 -10.11 2.11 15.45
N LYS A 33 -10.61 2.37 14.24
CA LYS A 33 -11.99 2.07 13.82
C LYS A 33 -12.09 0.90 12.85
N TYR A 34 -11.05 0.68 12.05
CA TYR A 34 -11.02 -0.39 11.03
C TYR A 34 -9.78 -1.26 11.18
N GLU A 35 -9.93 -2.51 10.77
CA GLU A 35 -8.86 -3.52 10.81
C GLU A 35 -8.07 -3.59 9.51
N TRP A 36 -8.68 -3.16 8.41
CA TRP A 36 -8.18 -3.31 7.05
C TRP A 36 -8.42 -2.03 6.25
N PHE A 37 -7.42 -1.66 5.46
CA PHE A 37 -7.41 -0.45 4.64
C PHE A 37 -7.06 -0.83 3.21
N MET A 38 -7.76 -0.28 2.23
CA MET A 38 -7.53 -0.60 0.82
C MET A 38 -7.28 0.67 0.02
N ARG A 39 -6.17 0.69 -0.74
CA ARG A 39 -5.97 1.60 -1.87
C ARG A 39 -6.43 0.87 -3.13
N ALA A 40 -7.17 1.53 -3.99
CA ALA A 40 -7.56 1.00 -5.30
C ALA A 40 -7.66 2.15 -6.31
N ASP A 41 -7.52 1.81 -7.59
CA ASP A 41 -7.83 2.71 -8.70
C ASP A 41 -9.35 2.75 -8.94
N ASP A 42 -9.82 3.76 -9.66
CA ASP A 42 -11.25 4.02 -9.89
C ASP A 42 -11.88 3.13 -10.97
N ASP A 43 -11.08 2.29 -11.62
CA ASP A 43 -11.47 1.31 -12.63
C ASP A 43 -11.47 -0.15 -12.09
N VAL A 44 -11.44 -0.33 -10.77
CA VAL A 44 -11.42 -1.64 -10.12
C VAL A 44 -12.83 -2.14 -9.75
N TYR A 45 -13.08 -3.43 -9.98
CA TYR A 45 -14.24 -4.14 -9.44
C TYR A 45 -13.88 -4.94 -8.18
N ILE A 46 -14.57 -4.67 -7.06
CA ILE A 46 -14.35 -5.36 -5.79
C ILE A 46 -15.54 -6.27 -5.47
N LYS A 47 -15.28 -7.58 -5.34
CA LYS A 47 -16.28 -8.54 -4.85
C LYS A 47 -16.29 -8.59 -3.32
N GLY A 48 -17.01 -7.64 -2.71
CA GLY A 48 -16.97 -7.36 -1.26
C GLY A 48 -17.26 -8.56 -0.35
N ASP A 49 -18.23 -9.41 -0.69
CA ASP A 49 -18.58 -10.62 0.06
C ASP A 49 -17.43 -11.62 0.14
N LYS A 50 -16.68 -11.79 -0.95
CA LYS A 50 -15.49 -12.65 -0.96
C LYS A 50 -14.32 -12.01 -0.23
N LEU A 51 -14.12 -10.71 -0.44
CA LEU A 51 -13.03 -9.98 0.21
C LEU A 51 -13.20 -9.98 1.73
N GLU A 52 -14.40 -9.70 2.22
CA GLU A 52 -14.69 -9.72 3.65
C GLU A 52 -14.42 -11.10 4.27
N ASN A 53 -14.93 -12.17 3.65
CA ASN A 53 -14.72 -13.53 4.13
C ASN A 53 -13.23 -13.90 4.22
N PHE A 54 -12.43 -13.47 3.23
CA PHE A 54 -10.98 -13.65 3.25
C PHE A 54 -10.30 -12.84 4.35
N LEU A 55 -10.61 -11.54 4.48
CA LEU A 55 -9.97 -10.70 5.50
C LEU A 55 -10.33 -11.11 6.93
N ARG A 56 -11.51 -11.71 7.14
CA ARG A 56 -11.93 -12.27 8.43
C ARG A 56 -11.16 -13.53 8.85
N SER A 57 -10.51 -14.23 7.92
CA SER A 57 -9.67 -15.39 8.26
C SER A 57 -8.25 -15.00 8.69
N LEU A 58 -7.89 -13.72 8.60
CA LEU A 58 -6.54 -13.22 8.86
C LEU A 58 -6.47 -12.39 10.15
N ASN A 59 -5.29 -12.36 10.78
CA ASN A 59 -5.03 -11.55 11.96
C ASN A 59 -4.58 -10.14 11.56
N SER A 60 -5.46 -9.15 11.71
CA SER A 60 -5.20 -7.73 11.41
C SER A 60 -4.15 -7.06 12.33
N SER A 61 -3.77 -7.73 13.42
CA SER A 61 -2.71 -7.27 14.34
C SER A 61 -1.32 -7.71 13.90
N GLU A 62 -1.22 -8.62 12.93
CA GLU A 62 0.03 -8.92 12.24
C GLU A 62 0.22 -7.98 11.05
N PRO A 63 1.46 -7.58 10.72
CA PRO A 63 1.72 -6.72 9.58
C PRO A 63 1.51 -7.48 8.27
N LEU A 64 0.32 -7.35 7.70
CA LEU A 64 -0.06 -7.94 6.41
C LEU A 64 -0.19 -6.87 5.33
N PHE A 65 0.54 -7.06 4.23
CA PHE A 65 0.53 -6.22 3.04
C PHE A 65 0.15 -7.07 1.82
N LEU A 66 -1.10 -6.96 1.40
CA LEU A 66 -1.76 -7.90 0.49
C LEU A 66 -2.07 -7.20 -0.83
N GLY A 67 -1.91 -7.93 -1.93
CA GLY A 67 -2.19 -7.42 -3.28
C GLY A 67 -1.61 -8.36 -4.32
N GLN A 68 -1.52 -7.89 -5.55
CA GLN A 68 -0.82 -8.64 -6.59
C GLN A 68 0.69 -8.36 -6.51
N THR A 69 1.48 -9.38 -6.20
CA THR A 69 2.93 -9.24 -6.09
C THR A 69 3.56 -8.86 -7.44
N GLY A 70 4.32 -7.77 -7.45
CA GLY A 70 5.11 -7.28 -8.58
C GLY A 70 6.61 -7.43 -8.31
N LEU A 71 7.35 -7.78 -9.37
CA LEU A 71 8.83 -7.81 -9.39
C LEU A 71 9.42 -6.81 -10.40
N GLY A 72 8.56 -6.02 -11.04
CA GLY A 72 8.89 -5.22 -12.22
C GLY A 72 8.89 -6.03 -13.51
N THR A 73 8.69 -5.35 -14.63
CA THR A 73 8.84 -5.96 -15.95
C THR A 73 10.32 -6.08 -16.33
N THR A 74 10.63 -6.90 -17.35
CA THR A 74 11.98 -6.98 -17.92
C THR A 74 12.49 -5.63 -18.43
N GLU A 75 11.59 -4.75 -18.87
CA GLU A 75 11.91 -3.39 -19.35
C GLU A 75 12.15 -2.38 -18.22
N GLU A 76 11.72 -2.72 -17.01
CA GLU A 76 11.86 -1.96 -15.77
C GLU A 76 12.95 -2.53 -14.85
N MET A 77 13.58 -3.65 -15.21
CA MET A 77 14.72 -4.18 -14.48
C MET A 77 15.81 -3.11 -14.33
N GLY A 78 16.16 -2.79 -13.08
CA GLY A 78 17.10 -1.72 -12.73
C GLY A 78 16.50 -0.31 -12.61
N LYS A 79 15.26 -0.08 -13.07
CA LYS A 79 14.56 1.22 -12.94
C LYS A 79 13.73 1.32 -11.66
N LEU A 80 13.31 0.17 -11.11
CA LEU A 80 12.51 0.14 -9.88
C LEU A 80 13.35 0.25 -8.60
N ALA A 81 14.68 0.24 -8.71
CA ALA A 81 15.62 0.24 -7.58
C ALA A 81 15.25 -0.81 -6.50
N LEU A 82 14.82 -1.99 -6.93
CA LEU A 82 14.55 -3.14 -6.06
C LEU A 82 15.83 -3.94 -5.88
N GLU A 83 16.15 -4.32 -4.64
CA GLU A 83 17.24 -5.26 -4.38
C GLU A 83 16.81 -6.71 -4.72
N PRO A 84 17.76 -7.64 -4.91
CA PRO A 84 17.44 -9.05 -5.12
C PRO A 84 16.55 -9.61 -4.00
N GLY A 85 15.37 -10.13 -4.38
CA GLY A 85 14.39 -10.67 -3.44
C GLY A 85 13.38 -9.65 -2.90
N GLU A 86 13.46 -8.39 -3.32
CA GLU A 86 12.45 -7.38 -3.00
C GLU A 86 11.25 -7.46 -3.95
N ASN A 87 10.06 -7.23 -3.39
CA ASN A 87 8.81 -7.15 -4.14
C ASN A 87 7.94 -5.97 -3.66
N PHE A 88 6.85 -5.71 -4.38
CA PHE A 88 5.83 -4.73 -4.01
C PHE A 88 4.44 -5.23 -4.38
N CYS A 89 3.39 -4.59 -3.85
CA CYS A 89 2.03 -4.86 -4.30
C CYS A 89 1.68 -3.89 -5.42
N MET A 90 1.34 -4.40 -6.60
CA MET A 90 0.97 -3.57 -7.74
C MET A 90 -0.30 -2.76 -7.45
N GLY A 91 -0.29 -1.49 -7.83
CA GLY A 91 -1.34 -0.53 -7.49
C GLY A 91 -2.70 -0.83 -8.11
N GLY A 92 -2.73 -1.13 -9.41
CA GLY A 92 -3.96 -1.25 -10.21
C GLY A 92 -4.99 -2.24 -9.65
N PRO A 93 -4.65 -3.50 -9.39
CA PRO A 93 -5.58 -4.48 -8.80
C PRO A 93 -6.10 -4.13 -7.40
N GLY A 94 -5.49 -3.14 -6.76
CA GLY A 94 -5.74 -2.75 -5.38
C GLY A 94 -4.75 -3.38 -4.40
N VAL A 95 -4.47 -2.63 -3.34
CA VAL A 95 -3.52 -2.97 -2.29
C VAL A 95 -4.21 -2.86 -0.95
N ILE A 96 -4.18 -3.93 -0.17
CA ILE A 96 -4.80 -4.03 1.14
C ILE A 96 -3.71 -4.05 2.22
N MET A 97 -3.90 -3.24 3.25
CA MET A 97 -3.01 -3.12 4.38
C MET A 97 -3.79 -3.42 5.65
N SER A 98 -3.23 -4.29 6.48
CA SER A 98 -3.67 -4.45 7.87
C SER A 98 -3.49 -3.15 8.65
N ARG A 99 -4.28 -3.00 9.73
CA ARG A 99 -4.11 -1.94 10.72
C ARG A 99 -2.66 -1.87 11.21
N GLU A 100 -2.03 -3.02 11.43
CA GLU A 100 -0.64 -3.07 11.91
C GLU A 100 0.37 -2.48 10.92
N VAL A 101 0.18 -2.69 9.60
CA VAL A 101 1.03 -2.05 8.59
C VAL A 101 0.93 -0.53 8.68
N LEU A 102 -0.27 0.04 8.70
CA LEU A 102 -0.45 1.50 8.80
C LEU A 102 0.13 2.04 10.12
N ARG A 103 -0.13 1.35 11.24
CA ARG A 103 0.37 1.75 12.57
C ARG A 103 1.89 1.88 12.61
N ARG A 104 2.61 0.97 11.93
CA ARG A 104 4.08 0.98 11.88
C ARG A 104 4.64 1.96 10.86
N MET A 105 4.05 2.02 9.66
CA MET A 105 4.64 2.74 8.52
C MET A 105 4.26 4.23 8.48
N VAL A 106 3.02 4.60 8.82
CA VAL A 106 2.53 5.98 8.67
C VAL A 106 3.31 7.03 9.46
N PRO A 107 3.79 6.78 10.70
CA PRO A 107 4.64 7.72 11.42
C PRO A 107 5.90 8.16 10.65
N HIS A 108 6.33 7.36 9.67
CA HIS A 108 7.54 7.59 8.87
C HIS A 108 7.26 8.11 7.46
N ILE A 109 6.02 8.42 7.09
CA ILE A 109 5.68 8.89 5.73
C ILE A 109 6.47 10.15 5.33
N GLY A 110 6.75 11.06 6.27
CA GLY A 110 7.57 12.23 5.99
C GLY A 110 8.98 11.88 5.51
N GLU A 111 9.56 10.79 6.03
CA GLU A 111 10.85 10.25 5.59
C GLU A 111 10.72 9.59 4.21
N CYS A 112 9.71 8.73 4.03
CA CYS A 112 9.44 8.08 2.74
C CYS A 112 9.24 9.08 1.60
N LEU A 113 8.52 10.18 1.84
CA LEU A 113 8.29 11.23 0.84
C LEU A 113 9.56 12.00 0.45
N ARG A 114 10.57 12.08 1.32
CA ARG A 114 11.85 12.75 1.02
C ARG A 114 12.86 11.81 0.36
N GLU A 115 12.67 10.50 0.52
CA GLU A 115 13.61 9.45 0.12
C GLU A 115 13.02 8.51 -0.94
N MET A 116 12.31 9.08 -1.92
CA MET A 116 11.77 8.32 -3.05
C MET A 116 12.84 8.08 -4.11
N TYR A 117 12.86 6.87 -4.68
CA TYR A 117 13.83 6.48 -5.70
C TYR A 117 13.27 6.48 -7.12
N THR A 118 11.95 6.29 -7.24
CA THR A 118 11.28 6.06 -8.51
C THR A 118 10.01 6.91 -8.61
N THR A 119 9.49 7.04 -9.83
CA THR A 119 8.18 7.66 -10.10
C THR A 119 7.01 6.69 -9.90
N HIS A 120 7.28 5.41 -9.58
CA HIS A 120 6.27 4.38 -9.41
C HIS A 120 5.73 4.43 -7.98
N GLU A 121 4.49 4.89 -7.84
CA GLU A 121 3.86 5.09 -6.54
C GLU A 121 3.76 3.80 -5.71
N ASP A 122 3.41 2.69 -6.34
CA ASP A 122 3.21 1.40 -5.68
C ASP A 122 4.54 0.79 -5.20
N VAL A 123 5.61 1.00 -5.97
CA VAL A 123 6.98 0.68 -5.59
C VAL A 123 7.41 1.51 -4.38
N GLU A 124 7.17 2.83 -4.36
CA GLU A 124 7.55 3.68 -3.23
C GLU A 124 6.74 3.37 -1.97
N VAL A 125 5.43 3.12 -2.10
CA VAL A 125 4.60 2.65 -0.98
C VAL A 125 5.13 1.31 -0.46
N GLY A 126 5.40 0.34 -1.34
CA GLY A 126 5.97 -0.96 -0.97
C GLY A 126 7.32 -0.84 -0.27
N ARG A 127 8.21 0.03 -0.76
CA ARG A 127 9.52 0.32 -0.15
C ARG A 127 9.36 0.87 1.26
N CYS A 128 8.43 1.81 1.46
CA CYS A 128 8.13 2.39 2.78
C CYS A 128 7.57 1.34 3.74
N VAL A 129 6.63 0.49 3.28
CA VAL A 129 6.08 -0.63 4.07
C VAL A 129 7.17 -1.60 4.47
N ARG A 130 8.05 -2.00 3.54
CA ARG A 130 9.18 -2.88 3.84
C ARG A 130 10.11 -2.30 4.90
N ARG A 131 10.47 -1.03 4.77
CA ARG A 131 11.39 -0.35 5.69
C ARG A 131 10.83 -0.22 7.10
N PHE A 132 9.55 0.13 7.24
CA PHE A 132 8.99 0.52 8.55
C PHE A 132 7.99 -0.49 9.15
N ALA A 133 7.26 -1.24 8.33
CA ALA A 133 6.41 -2.33 8.82
C ALA A 133 7.15 -3.67 8.89
N GLY A 134 8.28 -3.80 8.15
CA GLY A 134 9.13 -4.99 8.16
C GLY A 134 8.61 -6.14 7.29
N VAL A 135 7.67 -5.87 6.39
CA VAL A 135 7.02 -6.87 5.53
C VAL A 135 6.98 -6.40 4.08
N GLN A 136 6.88 -7.36 3.17
CA GLN A 136 6.75 -7.10 1.74
C GLN A 136 5.37 -7.53 1.25
N CYS A 137 5.09 -7.39 -0.04
CA CYS A 137 3.85 -7.88 -0.60
C CYS A 137 3.81 -9.40 -0.50
N VAL A 138 2.73 -9.92 0.08
CA VAL A 138 2.59 -11.35 0.32
C VAL A 138 2.32 -12.08 -0.99
N TRP A 139 2.93 -13.26 -1.17
CA TRP A 139 2.63 -14.17 -2.26
C TRP A 139 1.34 -14.94 -2.00
N SER A 140 0.60 -15.26 -3.07
CA SER A 140 -0.69 -15.95 -2.98
C SER A 140 -0.65 -17.31 -2.28
N TYR A 141 0.52 -17.96 -2.19
CA TYR A 141 0.68 -19.24 -1.49
C TYR A 141 1.00 -19.10 0.00
N GLU A 142 1.37 -17.91 0.47
CA GLU A 142 1.69 -17.63 1.88
C GLU A 142 0.44 -17.34 2.72
N VAL A 143 -0.68 -17.01 2.06
CA VAL A 143 -1.96 -16.72 2.72
C VAL A 143 -3.00 -17.71 2.21
N ARG A 144 -3.56 -18.51 3.11
CA ARG A 144 -4.65 -19.46 2.82
C ARG A 144 -5.73 -19.38 3.89
#